data_AF-A0A2T2YMK5-F1
#
_entry.id   AF-A0A2T2YMK5-F1
#
_cell.length_a   1.000
_cell.length_b   1.000
_cell.length_c   1.000
_cell.angle_alpha   90.00
_cell.angle_beta   90.00
_cell.angle_gamma   90.00
#
_symmetry.space_group_name_H-M   'P 1'
#
loop_
_entity.id
_entity.type
_entity.pdbx_description
1 polymer ?
#
loop_
_entity_poly.entity_id
_entity_poly.type
_entity_poly.pdbx_seq_one_letter_code
_entity_poly.pdbx_strand_id
1 'polypeptide(L)'
;MAKVARKKALRDTPKFNIRLRYEKLNDDQKMLLRAEHEKTFGLGDRAFYRDLNKDLLSDEILQFFADMFGCNLADLFCHKPPIRPTVYELERKYDKHQKRLGKQTNASI
;
A
#
# COMPACT_ATOMS: atom_id res chain seq x y z
N MET A 1 -14.24 19.82 31.64
CA MET A 1 -13.03 19.58 30.83
C MET A 1 -13.28 18.38 29.90
N ALA A 2 -13.58 18.63 28.62
CA ALA A 2 -13.93 17.58 27.67
C ALA A 2 -12.66 16.92 27.10
N LYS A 3 -12.45 15.64 27.39
CA LYS A 3 -11.41 14.81 26.77
C LYS A 3 -11.81 14.53 25.32
N VAL A 4 -11.38 15.38 24.39
CA VAL A 4 -11.52 15.14 22.95
C VAL A 4 -10.58 13.99 22.60
N ALA A 5 -11.14 12.78 22.53
CA ALA A 5 -10.48 11.62 21.95
C ALA A 5 -10.20 11.87 20.47
N ARG A 6 -9.06 12.49 20.17
CA ARG A 6 -8.47 12.47 18.83
C ARG A 6 -7.99 11.03 18.57
N LYS A 7 -8.91 10.15 18.14
CA LYS A 7 -8.55 8.95 17.37
C LYS A 7 -7.89 9.44 16.09
N LYS A 8 -6.56 9.62 16.14
CA LYS A 8 -5.72 9.84 14.96
C LYS A 8 -6.04 8.75 13.94
N ALA A 9 -6.26 9.14 12.69
CA ALA A 9 -6.43 8.26 11.54
C ALA A 9 -5.16 7.40 11.34
N LEU A 10 -5.04 6.34 12.14
CA LEU A 10 -3.91 5.40 12.14
C LEU A 10 -4.25 4.12 11.36
N ARG A 11 -5.25 4.17 10.49
CA ARG A 11 -5.75 3.02 9.74
C ARG A 11 -5.65 3.35 8.27
N ASP A 12 -4.96 2.48 7.54
CA ASP A 12 -4.89 2.36 6.07
C ASP A 12 -3.50 2.63 5.46
N THR A 13 -2.40 2.43 6.20
CA THR A 13 -1.18 1.98 5.50
C THR A 13 -1.48 0.61 4.89
N PRO A 14 -1.20 0.40 3.59
CA PRO A 14 -1.45 -0.87 2.94
C PRO A 14 -0.63 -1.97 3.63
N LYS A 15 -1.32 -2.85 4.35
CA LYS A 15 -0.66 -4.02 4.93
C LYS A 15 -0.49 -5.07 3.84
N PHE A 16 0.73 -5.55 3.65
CA PHE A 16 1.03 -6.63 2.72
C PHE A 16 1.00 -7.99 3.41
N ASN A 17 0.55 -9.03 2.71
CA ASN A 17 0.57 -10.42 3.18
C ASN A 17 1.84 -11.16 2.76
N ILE A 18 2.85 -10.44 2.23
CA ILE A 18 4.13 -10.98 1.74
C ILE A 18 4.81 -11.87 2.78
N ARG A 19 4.89 -11.42 4.04
CA ARG A 19 5.43 -12.23 5.13
C ARG A 19 4.64 -13.50 5.38
N LEU A 20 3.32 -13.42 5.40
CA LEU A 20 2.47 -14.60 5.60
C LEU A 20 2.63 -15.61 4.45
N ARG A 21 2.84 -15.13 3.21
CA ARG A 21 3.12 -15.98 2.05
C ARG A 21 4.52 -16.61 2.17
N TYR A 22 5.52 -15.82 2.54
CA TYR A 22 6.88 -16.31 2.75
C TYR A 22 6.94 -17.41 3.81
N GLU A 23 6.25 -17.26 4.95
CA GLU A 23 6.25 -18.28 6.01
C GLU A 23 5.68 -19.63 5.56
N LYS A 24 4.75 -19.62 4.60
CA LYS A 24 4.13 -20.82 4.01
C LYS A 24 5.00 -21.54 2.99
N LEU A 25 6.07 -20.91 2.51
CA LEU A 25 7.01 -21.53 1.60
C LEU A 25 7.84 -22.60 2.33
N ASN A 26 8.27 -23.61 1.57
CA ASN A 26 9.25 -24.59 2.06
C ASN A 26 10.65 -23.97 2.15
N ASP A 27 11.55 -24.60 2.90
CA ASP A 27 12.90 -24.07 3.13
C ASP A 27 13.70 -23.86 1.84
N ASP A 28 13.57 -24.77 0.87
CA ASP A 28 14.20 -24.63 -0.46
C ASP A 28 13.66 -23.41 -1.21
N GLN A 29 12.35 -23.18 -1.17
CA GLN A 29 11.72 -22.02 -1.80
C GLN A 29 12.12 -20.71 -1.10
N LYS A 30 12.21 -20.72 0.23
CA LYS A 30 12.70 -19.58 1.01
C LYS A 30 14.14 -19.23 0.67
N MET A 31 14.99 -20.25 0.49
CA MET A 31 16.37 -20.08 0.09
C MET A 31 16.48 -19.50 -1.32
N LEU A 32 15.75 -20.06 -2.29
CA LEU A 32 15.71 -19.56 -3.66
C LEU A 32 15.24 -18.11 -3.74
N LEU A 33 14.21 -17.76 -2.98
CA LEU A 33 13.63 -16.41 -2.99
C LEU A 33 14.59 -15.37 -2.40
N ARG A 34 15.39 -15.73 -1.38
CA ARG A 34 16.48 -14.88 -0.88
C ARG A 34 17.57 -14.70 -1.92
N ALA A 35 18.00 -15.79 -2.55
CA ALA A 35 19.05 -15.74 -3.58
C ALA A 35 18.63 -14.89 -4.79
N GLU A 36 17.39 -15.00 -5.25
CA GLU A 36 16.88 -14.17 -6.36
C GLU A 36 16.70 -12.70 -5.93
N HIS A 37 16.35 -12.41 -4.68
CA HIS A 37 16.29 -11.03 -4.17
C HIS A 37 17.68 -10.40 -4.14
N GLU A 38 18.68 -11.13 -3.65
CA GLU A 38 20.08 -10.69 -3.65
C GLU A 38 20.60 -10.47 -5.08
N LYS A 39 20.29 -11.36 -6.00
CA LYS A 39 20.68 -11.25 -7.41
C LYS A 39 20.03 -10.07 -8.12
N THR A 40 18.76 -9.78 -7.82
CA THR A 40 17.98 -8.71 -8.47
C THR A 40 18.35 -7.33 -7.95
N PHE A 41 18.50 -7.19 -6.63
CA PHE A 41 18.69 -5.88 -5.98
C PHE A 41 20.13 -5.64 -5.48
N GLY A 42 20.99 -6.67 -5.48
CA GLY A 42 22.33 -6.58 -4.89
C GLY A 42 22.31 -6.40 -3.37
N LEU A 43 21.21 -6.79 -2.71
CA LEU A 43 20.95 -6.55 -1.30
C LEU A 43 21.05 -7.85 -0.51
N GLY A 44 21.86 -7.87 0.55
CA GLY A 44 22.01 -9.08 1.38
C GLY A 44 20.79 -9.38 2.27
N ASP A 45 20.83 -10.53 2.94
CA ASP A 45 19.72 -11.10 3.73
C ASP A 45 19.04 -10.12 4.71
N ARG A 46 19.79 -9.23 5.37
CA ARG A 46 19.21 -8.24 6.29
C ARG A 46 18.24 -7.30 5.60
N ALA A 47 18.55 -6.89 4.37
CA ALA A 47 17.67 -6.02 3.60
C ALA A 47 16.43 -6.79 3.12
N PHE A 48 16.58 -8.05 2.74
CA PHE A 48 15.45 -8.93 2.42
C PHE A 48 14.43 -9.02 3.57
N TYR A 49 14.88 -9.35 4.79
CA TYR A 49 13.98 -9.44 5.95
C TYR A 49 13.39 -8.09 6.36
N ARG A 50 14.11 -6.99 6.12
CA ARG A 50 13.58 -5.64 6.32
C ARG A 50 12.44 -5.36 5.35
N ASP A 51 12.61 -5.68 4.07
CA ASP A 51 11.59 -5.47 3.05
C ASP A 51 10.36 -6.36 3.28
N LEU A 52 10.57 -7.60 3.73
CA LEU A 52 9.51 -8.52 4.16
C LEU A 52 8.57 -7.96 5.24
N ASN A 53 9.11 -7.13 6.13
CA ASN A 53 8.39 -6.55 7.27
C ASN A 53 7.98 -5.08 7.03
N LYS A 54 8.26 -4.53 5.85
CA LYS A 54 8.04 -3.12 5.57
C LYS A 54 6.58 -2.88 5.23
N ASP A 55 5.97 -1.90 5.89
CA ASP A 55 4.59 -1.47 5.61
C ASP A 55 4.45 -0.75 4.26
N LEU A 56 5.55 -0.30 3.67
CA LEU A 56 5.57 0.42 2.40
C LEU A 56 6.76 -0.06 1.55
N LEU A 57 6.44 -0.78 0.48
CA LEU A 57 7.40 -1.25 -0.52
C LEU A 57 7.32 -0.41 -1.78
N SER A 58 8.43 -0.31 -2.52
CA SER A 58 8.41 0.27 -3.87
C SER A 58 7.66 -0.67 -4.82
N ASP A 59 7.12 -0.11 -5.90
CA ASP A 59 6.41 -0.87 -6.92
C ASP A 59 7.28 -1.99 -7.52
N GLU A 60 8.60 -1.76 -7.65
CA GLU A 60 9.57 -2.76 -8.11
C GLU A 60 9.67 -3.98 -7.16
N ILE A 61 9.74 -3.74 -5.85
CA ILE A 61 9.83 -4.81 -4.86
C ILE A 61 8.50 -5.55 -4.77
N LEU A 62 7.37 -4.84 -4.89
CA LEU A 62 6.05 -5.46 -4.94
C LEU A 62 5.90 -6.35 -6.17
N GLN A 63 6.35 -5.88 -7.33
CA GLN A 63 6.32 -6.68 -8.56
C GLN A 63 7.20 -7.93 -8.42
N PHE A 64 8.41 -7.79 -7.87
CA PHE A 64 9.29 -8.92 -7.58
C PHE A 64 8.59 -9.99 -6.72
N PHE A 65 7.96 -9.59 -5.61
CA PHE A 65 7.24 -10.56 -4.77
C PHE A 65 6.03 -11.16 -5.47
N ALA A 66 5.32 -10.39 -6.30
CA ALA A 66 4.17 -10.87 -7.07
C ALA A 66 4.61 -11.97 -8.05
N ASP A 67 5.70 -11.73 -8.78
CA ASP A 67 6.28 -12.67 -9.75
C ASP A 67 6.78 -13.93 -9.05
N MET A 68 7.51 -13.78 -7.94
CA MET A 68 8.04 -14.92 -7.18
C MET A 68 6.96 -15.78 -6.53
N PHE A 69 5.82 -15.19 -6.12
CA PHE A 69 4.68 -15.94 -5.60
C PHE A 69 3.70 -16.39 -6.69
N GLY A 70 3.94 -16.03 -7.96
CA GLY A 70 3.05 -16.35 -9.08
C GLY A 70 1.64 -15.77 -8.92
N CYS A 71 1.50 -14.59 -8.33
CA CYS A 71 0.20 -13.94 -8.11
C CYS A 71 0.18 -12.51 -8.66
N ASN A 72 -1.02 -11.92 -8.77
CA ASN A 72 -1.12 -10.53 -9.16
C ASN A 72 -0.72 -9.59 -8.01
N LEU A 73 -0.29 -8.38 -8.33
CA LEU A 73 0.12 -7.38 -7.34
C LEU A 73 -1.01 -7.06 -6.34
N ALA A 74 -2.28 -7.12 -6.77
CA ALA A 74 -3.44 -6.96 -5.90
C ALA A 74 -3.56 -8.05 -4.82
N ASP A 75 -3.07 -9.26 -5.09
CA ASP A 75 -3.16 -10.41 -4.18
C ASP A 75 -2.14 -10.34 -3.02
N LEU A 76 -1.17 -9.42 -3.12
CA LEU A 76 -0.19 -9.14 -2.07
C LEU A 76 -0.75 -8.26 -0.95
N PHE A 77 -1.87 -7.57 -1.18
CA PHE A 77 -2.48 -6.73 -0.15
C PHE A 77 -3.33 -7.58 0.80
N CYS A 78 -3.20 -7.38 2.12
CA CYS A 78 -4.01 -8.03 3.16
C CYS A 78 -5.48 -7.63 3.09
N HIS A 79 -5.76 -6.44 2.57
CA HIS A 79 -7.10 -5.89 2.37
C HIS A 79 -7.26 -5.55 0.90
N LYS A 80 -8.50 -5.47 0.40
CA LYS A 80 -8.77 -4.94 -0.94
C LYS A 80 -7.96 -3.64 -1.10
N PRO A 81 -7.15 -3.51 -2.18
CA PRO A 81 -6.31 -2.33 -2.34
C PRO A 81 -7.18 -1.09 -2.20
N PRO A 82 -6.71 -0.02 -1.53
CA PRO A 82 -7.47 1.21 -1.43
C PRO A 82 -7.84 1.62 -2.86
N ILE A 83 -9.14 1.73 -3.12
CA ILE A 83 -9.66 2.06 -4.45
C ILE A 83 -9.02 3.38 -4.83
N ARG A 84 -8.10 3.36 -5.81
CA ARG A 84 -7.56 4.59 -6.36
C ARG A 84 -8.76 5.33 -6.96
N PRO A 85 -9.07 6.56 -6.52
CA PRO A 85 -10.19 7.29 -7.07
C PRO A 85 -9.97 7.44 -8.57
N THR A 86 -11.00 7.14 -9.35
CA THR A 86 -10.94 7.30 -10.80
C THR A 86 -10.83 8.78 -11.16
N VAL A 87 -10.33 9.10 -12.37
CA VAL A 87 -10.27 10.50 -12.87
C VAL A 87 -11.64 11.17 -12.77
N TYR A 88 -12.70 10.44 -13.11
CA TYR A 88 -14.08 10.90 -13.00
C TYR A 88 -14.52 11.25 -11.56
N GLU A 89 -14.07 10.50 -10.56
CA GLU A 89 -14.34 10.79 -9.15
C GLU A 89 -13.57 12.01 -8.64
N LEU A 90 -12.37 12.25 -9.17
CA LEU A 90 -11.58 13.44 -8.87
C LEU A 90 -12.25 14.69 -9.45
N GLU A 91 -12.69 14.65 -10.72
CA GLU A 91 -13.43 15.72 -11.39
C GLU A 91 -14.73 16.05 -10.65
N ARG A 92 -15.51 15.03 -10.25
CA ARG A 92 -16.77 15.23 -9.51
C ARG A 92 -16.57 15.88 -8.14
N LYS A 93 -15.46 15.57 -7.45
CA LYS A 93 -15.11 16.20 -6.18
C LYS A 93 -14.67 17.66 -6.37
N TYR A 94 -13.92 17.93 -7.44
CA TYR A 94 -13.52 19.29 -7.81
C TYR A 94 -14.73 20.19 -8.09
N ASP A 95 -15.70 19.72 -8.88
CA ASP A 95 -16.95 20.43 -9.16
C ASP A 95 -17.80 20.70 -7.92
N LYS A 96 -17.88 19.72 -7.01
CA LYS A 96 -18.59 19.89 -5.73
C LYS A 96 -17.93 20.95 -4.84
N HIS A 97 -16.60 21.09 -4.91
CA HIS A 97 -15.86 22.08 -4.12
C HIS A 97 -16.04 23.49 -4.70
N GLN A 98 -16.00 23.66 -6.02
CA GLN A 98 -16.30 24.95 -6.66
C GLN A 98 -17.74 25.41 -6.40
N LYS A 99 -18.72 24.51 -6.46
CA LYS A 99 -20.13 24.85 -6.14
C LYS A 99 -20.35 25.28 -4.69
N ARG A 100 -19.50 24.87 -3.76
CA ARG A 100 -19.57 25.32 -2.35
C ARG A 100 -18.92 26.69 -2.16
N LEU A 101 -17.81 26.96 -2.83
CA LEU A 101 -17.14 28.26 -2.81
C LEU A 101 -18.00 29.35 -3.48
N GLY A 102 -18.63 29.07 -4.62
CA GLY A 102 -19.53 30.02 -5.30
C GLY A 102 -20.87 30.28 -4.57
N LYS A 103 -21.24 29.46 -3.59
CA LYS A 103 -22.41 29.71 -2.72
C LYS A 103 -22.07 30.56 -1.49
N GLN A 104 -20.81 30.60 -1.08
CA GLN A 104 -20.38 31.43 0.06
C GLN A 104 -20.21 32.91 -0.30
N THR A 105 -20.06 33.25 -1.58
CA THR A 105 -19.93 34.65 -2.03
C THR A 105 -21.27 35.36 -2.27
N ASN A 106 -22.41 34.66 -2.19
CA ASN A 106 -23.74 35.22 -2.45
C ASN A 106 -24.55 35.53 -1.18
N ALA A 107 -23.94 35.44 0.00
CA ALA A 107 -24.57 35.81 1.26
C ALA A 107 -23.79 36.95 1.90
N SER A 108 -24.09 38.18 1.49
CA SER A 108 -24.20 39.43 2.29
C SER A 108 -23.96 40.65 1.38
N ILE A 109 -25.07 41.29 0.95
CA ILE A 109 -25.17 42.75 0.81
C ILE A 109 -26.05 43.20 1.97
#